data_AF-A0ABD6XSK5-F1
#
_entry.id   AF-A0ABD6XSK5-F1
#
_cell.length_a   1.000
_cell.length_b   1.000
_cell.length_c   1.000
_cell.angle_alpha   90.00
_cell.angle_beta   90.00
_cell.angle_gamma   90.00
#
_symmetry.space_group_name_H-M   'P 1'
#
loop_
_entity.id
_entity.type
_entity.pdbx_description
1 polymer ?
#
loop_
_entity_poly.entity_id
_entity_poly.type
_entity_poly.pdbx_seq_one_letter_code
_entity_poly.pdbx_strand_id
1 'polypeptide(L)'
;MVDTRDIAEVAAIKLIRRNQAGEELPVETLNLVGPDTLTGEEAAAAWQQLLGRPVIYGGDNPDAFEANMAEFMPRWMAYEMRLMAERYVSDGMLPQEGDRERLVTLPGRPLHTYRDFITALAGQ
;
A
#
# COMPACT_ATOMS: atom_id res chain seq x y z
N MET A 1 0.69 -0.34 4.71
CA MET A 1 0.82 -0.01 3.26
C MET A 1 2.04 -0.71 2.70
N VAL A 2 1.96 -1.32 1.51
CA VAL A 2 3.07 -2.05 0.88
C VAL A 2 3.96 -1.09 0.07
N ASP A 3 5.28 -1.27 0.13
CA ASP A 3 6.25 -0.50 -0.66
C ASP A 3 6.43 -1.12 -2.05
N THR A 4 6.56 -0.30 -3.09
CA THR A 4 6.71 -0.77 -4.47
C THR A 4 7.99 -1.56 -4.70
N ARG A 5 9.05 -1.32 -3.91
CA ARG A 5 10.30 -2.10 -3.94
C ARG A 5 10.07 -3.54 -3.49
N ASP A 6 9.24 -3.73 -2.46
CA ASP A 6 8.89 -5.07 -1.98
C ASP A 6 8.01 -5.82 -2.98
N ILE A 7 7.07 -5.12 -3.63
CA ILE A 7 6.28 -5.69 -4.75
C ILE A 7 7.21 -6.18 -5.86
N ALA A 8 8.16 -5.35 -6.28
CA ALA A 8 9.09 -5.66 -7.36
C ALA A 8 9.99 -6.85 -7.01
N GLU A 9 10.52 -6.92 -5.79
CA GLU A 9 11.38 -8.02 -5.35
C GLU A 9 10.60 -9.34 -5.26
N VAL A 10 9.41 -9.34 -4.67
CA VAL A 10 8.56 -10.54 -4.61
C VAL A 10 8.20 -11.04 -6.01
N ALA A 11 7.85 -10.13 -6.92
CA ALA A 11 7.59 -10.47 -8.32
C ALA A 11 8.83 -11.08 -8.98
N ALA A 12 10.01 -10.48 -8.80
CA ALA A 12 11.27 -10.99 -9.36
C ALA A 12 11.59 -12.41 -8.84
N ILE A 13 11.47 -12.65 -7.53
CA ILE A 13 11.68 -13.97 -6.92
C ILE A 13 10.75 -15.02 -7.56
N LYS A 14 9.46 -14.69 -7.70
CA LYS A 14 8.46 -15.62 -8.27
C LYS A 14 8.69 -15.87 -9.76
N LEU A 15 9.05 -14.86 -10.52
CA LEU A 15 9.37 -14.99 -11.95
C LEU A 15 10.64 -15.83 -12.18
N ILE A 16 11.70 -15.59 -11.40
CA ILE A 16 12.95 -16.38 -11.49
C ILE A 16 12.67 -17.85 -11.15
N ARG A 17 11.93 -18.11 -10.06
CA ARG A 17 11.53 -19.48 -9.69
C ARG A 17 10.78 -20.18 -10.82
N ARG A 18 9.83 -19.48 -11.47
CA ARG A 18 9.05 -20.05 -12.58
C ARG A 18 9.91 -20.31 -13.81
N ASN A 19 10.86 -19.42 -14.11
CA ASN A 19 11.78 -19.60 -15.23
C ASN A 19 12.77 -20.76 -15.01
N GLN A 20 13.15 -21.05 -13.76
CA GLN A 20 14.09 -22.12 -13.42
C GLN A 20 13.41 -23.48 -13.19
N ALA A 21 12.08 -23.53 -13.15
CA ALA A 21 11.35 -24.77 -12.92
C ALA A 21 11.47 -25.71 -14.14
N GLY A 22 11.74 -27.00 -13.89
CA GLY A 22 11.78 -28.02 -14.93
C GLY A 22 10.40 -28.43 -15.46
N GLU A 23 9.33 -27.96 -14.80
CA GLU A 23 7.94 -28.23 -15.12
C GLU A 23 7.07 -27.00 -14.86
N GLU A 24 5.84 -27.03 -15.35
CA GLU A 24 4.89 -25.94 -15.12
C GLU A 24 4.50 -25.86 -13.64
N LEU A 25 4.75 -24.70 -13.03
CA LEU A 25 4.34 -24.43 -11.66
C LEU A 25 2.84 -24.10 -11.57
N PRO A 26 2.16 -24.52 -10.47
CA PRO A 26 0.77 -24.18 -10.24
C PRO A 26 0.55 -22.66 -10.11
N VAL A 27 -0.69 -22.24 -10.30
CA VAL A 27 -1.12 -20.86 -10.03
C VAL A 27 -1.11 -20.62 -8.52
N GLU A 28 -0.49 -19.50 -8.12
CA GLU A 28 -0.37 -19.08 -6.73
C GLU A 28 -0.80 -17.61 -6.63
N THR A 29 -1.72 -17.33 -5.71
CA THR A 29 -2.10 -15.95 -5.36
C THR A 29 -1.41 -15.56 -4.05
N LEU A 30 -0.81 -14.37 -4.03
CA LEU A 30 -0.21 -13.78 -2.84
C LEU A 30 -0.81 -12.40 -2.61
N ASN A 31 -1.26 -12.14 -1.39
CA ASN A 31 -1.59 -10.79 -0.95
C ASN A 31 -0.27 -10.06 -0.65
N LEU A 32 -0.07 -8.91 -1.28
CA LEU A 32 1.10 -8.07 -1.03
C LEU A 32 0.74 -7.00 -0.01
N VAL A 33 1.33 -7.09 1.17
CA VAL A 33 0.99 -6.27 2.34
C VAL A 33 2.25 -5.64 2.91
N GLY A 34 2.09 -4.48 3.55
CA GLY A 34 3.18 -3.84 4.27
C GLY A 34 3.41 -4.43 5.66
N PRO A 35 4.50 -4.02 6.34
CA PRO A 35 4.76 -4.45 7.71
C PRO A 35 3.70 -3.91 8.68
N ASP A 36 3.21 -2.69 8.42
CA ASP A 36 2.30 -1.97 9.32
C ASP A 36 0.91 -1.79 8.69
N THR A 37 -0.13 -1.97 9.51
CA THR A 37 -1.47 -1.41 9.28
C THR A 37 -1.46 0.00 9.83
N LEU A 38 -1.89 0.98 9.03
CA LEU A 38 -1.88 2.39 9.39
C LEU A 38 -3.25 3.00 9.19
N THR A 39 -3.72 3.79 10.14
CA THR A 39 -4.87 4.69 9.94
C THR A 39 -4.45 5.97 9.22
N GLY A 40 -5.44 6.74 8.78
CA GLY A 40 -5.21 8.06 8.19
C GLY A 40 -4.55 9.04 9.16
N GLU A 41 -4.95 9.01 10.43
CA GLU A 41 -4.35 9.82 11.50
C GLU A 41 -2.89 9.43 11.76
N GLU A 42 -2.58 8.14 11.79
CA GLU A 42 -1.21 7.66 11.98
C GLU A 42 -0.31 8.07 10.81
N ALA A 43 -0.83 7.99 9.58
CA ALA A 43 -0.12 8.48 8.41
C ALA A 43 0.11 10.00 8.46
N ALA A 44 -0.92 10.79 8.80
CA ALA A 44 -0.80 12.23 8.95
C ALA A 44 0.20 12.63 10.06
N ALA A 45 0.17 11.93 11.19
CA ALA A 45 1.11 12.13 12.28
C ALA A 45 2.56 11.83 11.87
N ALA A 46 2.79 10.76 11.10
CA ALA A 46 4.12 10.43 10.57
C ALA A 46 4.65 11.55 9.65
N TRP A 47 3.81 12.09 8.79
CA TRP A 47 4.15 13.24 7.94
C TRP A 47 4.42 14.51 8.74
N GLN A 48 3.58 14.83 9.73
CA GLN A 48 3.80 15.98 10.60
C GLN A 48 5.14 15.88 11.34
N GLN A 49 5.46 14.71 11.88
CA GLN A 49 6.73 14.46 12.56
C GLN A 49 7.92 14.65 11.61
N LEU A 50 7.83 14.15 10.38
CA LEU A 50 8.91 14.25 9.39
C LEU A 50 9.11 15.69 8.89
N LEU A 51 8.03 16.39 8.58
CA LEU A 51 8.08 17.71 7.95
C LEU A 51 8.21 18.87 8.95
N GLY A 52 7.96 18.64 10.24
CA GLY A 52 7.99 19.67 11.28
C GLY A 52 6.90 20.74 11.12
N ARG A 53 5.82 20.44 10.39
CA ARG A 53 4.68 21.35 10.16
C ARG A 53 3.36 20.61 10.33
N PRO A 54 2.26 21.31 10.68
CA PRO A 54 0.96 20.67 10.86
C PRO A 54 0.52 19.90 9.60
N VAL A 55 0.17 18.63 9.79
CA VAL A 55 -0.46 17.78 8.77
C VAL A 55 -1.64 17.10 9.44
N ILE A 56 -2.84 17.31 8.92
CA ILE A 56 -4.09 16.80 9.48
C ILE A 56 -4.71 15.77 8.55
N TYR A 57 -5.28 14.72 9.13
CA TYR A 57 -6.09 13.78 8.39
C TYR A 57 -7.41 14.45 7.98
N GLY A 58 -7.77 14.34 6.69
CA GLY A 58 -8.95 14.99 6.12
C GLY A 58 -10.28 14.31 6.47
N GLY A 59 -10.23 13.15 7.12
CA GLY A 59 -11.40 12.36 7.53
C GLY A 59 -11.90 11.40 6.46
N ASP A 60 -12.92 10.64 6.83
CA ASP A 60 -13.45 9.50 6.07
C ASP A 60 -14.75 9.85 5.33
N ASN A 61 -14.72 10.88 4.47
CA ASN A 61 -15.87 11.26 3.65
C ASN A 61 -15.61 11.00 2.15
N PRO A 62 -16.04 9.85 1.61
CA PRO A 62 -15.86 9.52 0.21
C PRO A 62 -16.54 10.50 -0.77
N ASP A 63 -17.67 11.11 -0.42
CA ASP A 63 -18.36 12.07 -1.30
C ASP A 63 -17.53 13.36 -1.45
N ALA A 64 -16.97 13.85 -0.35
CA ALA A 64 -16.07 15.00 -0.38
C ALA A 64 -14.77 14.68 -1.14
N PHE A 65 -14.28 13.45 -1.01
CA PHE A 65 -13.12 12.96 -1.77
C PHE A 65 -13.41 12.93 -3.28
N GLU A 66 -14.57 12.42 -3.72
CA GLU A 66 -14.97 12.45 -5.14
C GLU A 66 -15.03 13.89 -5.68
N ALA A 67 -15.69 14.79 -4.93
CA ALA A 67 -15.84 16.18 -5.33
C ALA A 67 -14.48 16.85 -5.56
N ASN A 68 -13.51 16.62 -4.66
CA ASN A 68 -12.16 17.14 -4.82
C ASN A 68 -11.40 16.50 -5.99
N MET A 69 -11.47 15.17 -6.13
CA MET A 69 -10.85 14.42 -7.22
C MET A 69 -11.35 14.86 -8.60
N ALA A 70 -12.66 15.17 -8.71
CA ALA A 70 -13.31 15.59 -9.95
C ALA A 70 -12.86 16.99 -10.44
N GLU A 71 -12.18 17.79 -9.62
CA GLU A 71 -11.62 19.08 -10.03
C GLU A 71 -10.49 18.93 -11.04
N PHE A 72 -9.77 17.79 -11.02
CA PHE A 72 -8.59 17.56 -11.87
C PHE A 72 -8.55 16.21 -12.57
N MET A 73 -9.52 15.31 -12.32
CA MET A 73 -9.63 14.01 -13.00
C MET A 73 -10.93 13.89 -13.79
N PRO A 74 -10.99 13.01 -14.81
CA PRO A 74 -12.25 12.65 -15.45
C PRO A 74 -13.27 12.14 -14.42
N ARG A 75 -14.53 12.56 -14.55
CA ARG A 75 -15.60 12.23 -13.60
C ARG A 75 -15.75 10.73 -13.31
N TRP A 76 -15.58 9.88 -14.33
CA TRP A 76 -15.66 8.44 -14.16
C TRP A 76 -14.54 7.91 -13.25
N MET A 77 -13.34 8.50 -13.33
CA MET A 77 -12.20 8.09 -12.50
C MET A 77 -12.38 8.56 -11.05
N ALA A 78 -12.91 9.77 -10.84
CA ALA A 78 -13.26 10.26 -9.52
C ALA A 78 -14.30 9.35 -8.84
N TYR A 79 -15.32 8.91 -9.60
CA TYR A 79 -16.33 7.95 -9.12
C TYR A 79 -15.73 6.59 -8.74
N GLU A 80 -14.85 6.02 -9.56
CA GLU A 80 -14.16 4.75 -9.23
C GLU A 80 -13.30 4.89 -7.97
N MET A 81 -12.60 6.01 -7.81
CA MET A 81 -11.80 6.30 -6.61
C MET A 81 -12.67 6.42 -5.36
N ARG A 82 -13.88 7.00 -5.48
CA ARG A 82 -14.86 7.03 -4.38
C ARG A 82 -15.26 5.62 -3.95
N LEU A 83 -15.59 4.74 -4.90
CA LEU A 83 -16.00 3.36 -4.59
C LEU A 83 -14.88 2.59 -3.88
N MET A 84 -13.63 2.78 -4.28
CA MET A 84 -12.49 2.21 -3.56
C MET A 84 -12.34 2.79 -2.15
N ALA A 85 -12.45 4.12 -2.01
CA ALA A 85 -12.35 4.79 -0.71
C ALA A 85 -13.46 4.33 0.26
N GLU A 86 -14.70 4.19 -0.20
CA GLU A 86 -15.82 3.66 0.61
C GLU A 86 -15.50 2.28 1.20
N ARG A 87 -14.88 1.41 0.41
CA ARG A 87 -14.45 0.08 0.85
C ARG A 87 -13.31 0.15 1.86
N TYR A 88 -12.31 0.99 1.62
CA TYR A 88 -11.21 1.15 2.57
C TYR A 88 -11.67 1.70 3.92
N VAL A 89 -12.60 2.66 3.92
CA VAL A 89 -13.17 3.23 5.14
C VAL A 89 -14.02 2.20 5.89
N SER A 90 -14.84 1.42 5.16
CA SER A 90 -15.80 0.49 5.79
C SER A 90 -15.13 -0.78 6.31
N ASP A 91 -14.28 -1.38 5.48
CA ASP A 91 -13.74 -2.73 5.72
C ASP A 91 -12.30 -2.67 6.29
N GLY A 92 -11.61 -1.54 6.14
CA GLY A 92 -10.19 -1.40 6.42
C GLY A 92 -9.30 -2.09 5.38
N MET A 93 -7.99 -1.86 5.46
CA MET A 93 -6.98 -2.57 4.65
C MET A 93 -6.16 -3.50 5.54
N LEU A 94 -6.84 -4.54 6.04
CA LEU A 94 -6.23 -5.52 6.94
C LEU A 94 -5.69 -6.73 6.17
N PRO A 95 -4.42 -7.13 6.40
CA PRO A 95 -3.88 -8.36 5.82
C PRO A 95 -4.55 -9.59 6.43
N GLN A 96 -4.55 -10.71 5.71
CA GLN A 96 -4.92 -12.00 6.28
C GLN A 96 -3.82 -12.53 7.18
N GLU A 97 -4.18 -13.43 8.10
CA GLU A 97 -3.22 -14.11 8.96
C GLU A 97 -2.18 -14.86 8.11
N GLY A 98 -0.89 -14.64 8.39
CA GLY A 98 0.21 -15.27 7.66
C GLY A 98 0.70 -14.51 6.43
N ASP A 99 -0.02 -13.48 5.95
CA ASP A 99 0.39 -12.73 4.75
C ASP A 99 1.74 -12.03 4.97
N ARG A 100 1.92 -11.39 6.13
CA ARG A 100 3.16 -10.68 6.47
C ARG A 100 4.34 -11.63 6.61
N GLU A 101 4.15 -12.71 7.35
CA GLU A 101 5.18 -13.72 7.62
C GLU A 101 5.70 -14.32 6.31
N ARG A 102 4.78 -14.63 5.39
CA ARG A 102 5.11 -15.15 4.07
C ARG A 102 5.92 -14.15 3.24
N LEU A 103 5.57 -12.87 3.28
CA LEU A 103 6.30 -11.83 2.55
C LEU A 103 7.64 -11.47 3.16
N VAL A 104 7.84 -11.61 4.46
CA VAL A 104 9.16 -11.47 5.10
C VAL A 104 10.05 -12.67 4.76
N THR A 105 9.47 -13.87 4.73
CA THR A 105 10.20 -15.12 4.46
C THR A 105 10.74 -15.18 3.03
N LEU A 106 10.00 -14.64 2.04
CA LEU A 106 10.38 -14.74 0.63
C LEU A 106 11.71 -14.02 0.30
N PRO A 107 11.90 -12.72 0.63
CA PRO A 107 13.18 -12.02 0.46
C PRO A 107 14.20 -12.35 1.56
N GLY A 108 13.77 -12.87 2.72
CA GLY A 108 14.64 -13.14 3.86
C GLY A 108 15.08 -11.89 4.63
N ARG A 109 14.33 -10.79 4.52
CA ARG A 109 14.56 -9.52 5.23
C ARG A 109 13.22 -8.89 5.66
N PRO A 110 13.22 -7.97 6.64
CA PRO A 110 12.03 -7.16 6.93
C PRO A 110 11.56 -6.37 5.69
N LEU A 111 10.25 -6.15 5.60
CA LEU A 111 9.63 -5.29 4.59
C LEU A 111 9.95 -3.82 4.86
N HIS A 112 9.91 -3.00 3.82
CA HIS A 112 10.09 -1.56 3.96
C HIS A 112 8.91 -0.95 4.71
N THR A 113 9.21 -0.09 5.68
CA THR A 113 8.16 0.59 6.45
C THR A 113 7.63 1.79 5.70
N TYR A 114 6.41 2.21 6.05
CA TYR A 114 5.86 3.47 5.53
C TYR A 114 6.74 4.67 5.91
N ARG A 115 7.39 4.62 7.08
CA ARG A 115 8.30 5.68 7.53
C ARG A 115 9.54 5.79 6.64
N ASP A 116 10.11 4.67 6.22
CA ASP A 116 11.25 4.66 5.30
C ASP A 116 10.84 5.26 3.95
N PHE A 117 9.64 4.91 3.47
CA PHE A 117 9.08 5.46 2.24
C PHE A 117 8.95 6.99 2.29
N ILE A 118 8.28 7.55 3.31
CA ILE A 118 8.08 9.01 3.39
C ILE A 118 9.39 9.76 3.60
N THR A 119 10.36 9.17 4.31
CA THR A 119 11.69 9.74 4.52
C THR A 119 12.45 9.82 3.21
N ALA A 120 12.43 8.74 2.42
CA ALA A 120 13.04 8.72 1.10
C ALA A 120 12.37 9.72 0.15
N LEU A 121 11.04 9.84 0.19
CA LEU A 121 10.29 10.76 -0.67
C LEU A 121 10.56 12.24 -0.34
N ALA A 122 10.62 12.60 0.94
CA ALA A 122 10.87 13.97 1.36
C ALA A 122 12.32 14.43 1.13
N GLY A 123 13.25 13.50 0.94
CA GLY A 123 14.65 13.77 0.62
C GLY A 123 14.94 13.93 -0.87
N GLN A 124 13.95 13.77 -1.75
CA GLN A 124 14.05 14.04 -3.19
C GLN A 124 13.81 15.52 -3.50
#